data_AF-A0A7C5GJ43-F1
#
_entry.id   AF-A0A7C5GJ43-F1
#
_cell.length_a   1.000
_cell.length_b   1.000
_cell.length_c   1.000
_cell.angle_alpha   90.00
_cell.angle_beta   90.00
_cell.angle_gamma   90.00
#
_symmetry.space_group_name_H-M   'P 1'
#
loop_
_entity.id
_entity.type
_entity.pdbx_description
1 polymer ?
#
loop_
_entity_poly.entity_id
_entity_poly.type
_entity_poly.pdbx_seq_one_letter_code
_entity_poly.pdbx_strand_id
1 'polypeptide(L)'
;MRKQYLSLVAILAISFSGCSDSKSSLTQTPNINKLSFSPVELSTTDEQKKVMRVSDKLTVTYDDNSTKEYPLSYKVLAKMGDKIGGGTIGLMTDKNGEAITKADGSEDISDGPDGNSLIHVGNKDYLITHMEERPGELYHTEVKVENDTLKAVDTKPVDLSAMGGTIINCASTKTAYGSHLGGEEDYSLNTRYADKNSPFYKDCDNLSADD
;
A
#
# COMPACT_ATOMS: atom_id res chain seq x y z
N MET A 1 -25.01 -46.21 5.61
CA MET A 1 -24.34 -47.06 4.61
C MET A 1 -22.83 -46.96 4.82
N ARG A 2 -22.25 -48.02 5.38
CA ARG A 2 -20.84 -48.16 5.75
C ARG A 2 -20.21 -49.03 4.65
N LYS A 3 -19.24 -48.54 3.89
CA LYS A 3 -18.46 -49.38 2.98
C LYS A 3 -17.05 -49.52 3.52
N GLN A 4 -16.80 -50.68 4.12
CA GLN A 4 -15.48 -51.22 4.32
C GLN A 4 -14.92 -51.65 2.96
N TYR A 5 -13.65 -51.37 2.68
CA TYR A 5 -12.88 -52.18 1.75
C TYR A 5 -11.54 -52.57 2.39
N LEU A 6 -11.33 -53.87 2.30
CA LEU A 6 -10.24 -54.67 2.85
C LEU A 6 -8.97 -54.52 1.99
N SER A 7 -7.82 -54.65 2.65
CA SER A 7 -6.45 -54.54 2.13
C SER A 7 -6.10 -55.44 0.94
N LEU A 8 -5.16 -54.99 0.11
CA LEU A 8 -4.13 -55.86 -0.47
C LEU A 8 -2.77 -55.15 -0.37
N VAL A 9 -1.91 -55.66 0.50
CA VAL A 9 -0.49 -55.29 0.62
C VAL A 9 0.27 -56.22 -0.32
N ALA A 10 0.95 -55.67 -1.32
CA ALA A 10 1.94 -56.40 -2.11
C ALA A 10 3.34 -56.03 -1.61
N ILE A 11 3.95 -56.94 -0.87
CA ILE A 11 5.36 -56.88 -0.49
C ILE A 11 6.16 -57.30 -1.71
N LEU A 12 6.92 -56.38 -2.31
CA LEU A 12 7.96 -56.72 -3.28
C LEU A 12 9.31 -56.35 -2.68
N ALA A 13 9.97 -57.33 -2.08
CA ALA A 13 11.37 -57.22 -1.68
C ALA A 13 12.25 -57.49 -2.90
N ILE A 14 12.93 -56.46 -3.40
CA ILE A 14 14.07 -56.62 -4.30
C ILE A 14 15.24 -55.93 -3.61
N SER A 15 16.16 -56.74 -3.10
CA SER A 15 17.48 -56.31 -2.68
C SER A 15 18.48 -56.81 -3.72
N PHE A 16 19.14 -55.90 -4.42
CA PHE A 16 20.47 -56.12 -4.97
C PHE A 16 21.23 -54.80 -4.99
N SER A 17 22.38 -54.83 -4.34
CA SER A 17 23.34 -53.74 -4.17
C SER A 17 23.94 -53.28 -5.49
N GLY A 18 24.15 -51.97 -5.62
CA GLY A 18 24.96 -51.37 -6.68
C GLY A 18 25.33 -49.93 -6.31
N CYS A 19 26.52 -49.74 -5.77
CA CYS A 19 27.14 -48.43 -5.57
C CYS A 19 27.31 -47.72 -6.93
N SER A 20 26.74 -46.53 -7.04
CA SER A 20 27.34 -45.43 -7.80
C SER A 20 27.22 -44.20 -6.92
N ASP A 21 28.34 -43.85 -6.27
CA ASP A 21 28.54 -42.59 -5.57
C ASP A 21 28.52 -41.44 -6.60
N SER A 22 27.36 -41.10 -7.12
CA SER A 22 27.12 -39.74 -7.58
C SER A 22 26.71 -38.95 -6.36
N LYS A 23 27.69 -38.45 -5.60
CA LYS A 23 27.47 -37.30 -4.73
C LYS A 23 26.95 -36.19 -5.63
N SER A 24 25.62 -36.08 -5.68
CA SER A 24 24.97 -34.84 -6.08
C SER A 24 25.54 -33.80 -5.14
N SER A 25 26.50 -33.02 -5.65
CA SER A 25 26.93 -31.79 -5.01
C SER A 25 25.69 -30.90 -5.01
N LEU A 26 24.86 -31.02 -3.97
CA LEU A 26 23.88 -30.02 -3.64
C LEU A 26 24.69 -28.74 -3.45
N THR A 27 24.72 -27.90 -4.48
CA THR A 27 25.24 -26.54 -4.38
C THR A 27 24.37 -25.84 -3.36
N GLN A 28 24.83 -25.83 -2.11
CA GLN A 28 24.20 -25.07 -1.04
C GLN A 28 24.09 -23.63 -1.52
N THR A 29 22.87 -23.11 -1.59
CA THR A 29 22.66 -21.71 -1.96
C THR A 29 23.31 -20.86 -0.88
N PRO A 30 24.27 -19.99 -1.22
CA PRO A 30 24.99 -19.22 -0.22
C PRO A 30 24.03 -18.22 0.45
N ASN A 31 24.25 -17.91 1.73
CA ASN A 31 23.35 -17.02 2.47
C ASN A 31 23.61 -15.56 2.13
N ILE A 32 22.58 -14.72 2.24
CA ILE A 32 22.73 -13.28 2.07
C ILE A 32 23.50 -12.71 3.26
N ASN A 33 24.63 -12.07 2.99
CA ASN A 33 25.46 -11.40 3.99
C ASN A 33 25.20 -9.88 4.01
N LYS A 34 25.04 -9.26 2.83
CA LYS A 34 24.83 -7.81 2.71
C LYS A 34 23.95 -7.44 1.52
N LEU A 35 23.14 -6.39 1.71
CA LEU A 35 22.41 -5.69 0.64
C LEU A 35 22.97 -4.27 0.52
N SER A 36 23.24 -3.81 -0.70
CA SER A 36 23.74 -2.46 -0.98
C SER A 36 23.01 -1.84 -2.16
N PHE A 37 22.48 -0.63 -2.00
CA PHE A 37 21.87 0.13 -3.07
C PHE A 37 22.88 1.12 -3.65
N SER A 38 22.83 1.37 -4.96
CA SER A 38 23.54 2.52 -5.53
C SER A 38 23.00 3.82 -4.92
N PRO A 39 23.86 4.80 -4.62
CA PRO A 39 23.41 6.09 -4.10
C PRO A 39 22.45 6.80 -5.06
N VAL A 40 21.46 7.49 -4.49
CA VAL A 40 20.66 8.49 -5.21
C VAL A 40 21.15 9.85 -4.73
N GLU A 41 21.67 10.67 -5.65
CA GLU A 41 22.13 12.01 -5.29
C GLU A 41 20.98 12.88 -4.77
N LEU A 42 21.27 13.80 -3.85
CA LEU A 42 20.28 14.78 -3.41
C LEU A 42 19.81 15.65 -4.59
N SER A 43 18.57 16.11 -4.55
CA SER A 43 18.05 17.03 -5.57
C SER A 43 18.63 18.43 -5.37
N THR A 44 19.22 18.99 -6.43
CA THR A 44 19.84 20.33 -6.44
C THR A 44 19.12 21.32 -7.34
N THR A 45 18.18 20.86 -8.18
CA THR A 45 17.33 21.71 -9.03
C THR A 45 15.85 21.49 -8.74
N ASP A 46 15.01 22.46 -9.11
CA ASP A 46 13.55 22.34 -8.93
C ASP A 46 12.96 21.23 -9.80
N GLU A 47 13.53 20.98 -10.97
CA GLU A 47 13.11 19.92 -11.89
C GLU A 47 13.40 18.54 -11.27
N GLN A 48 14.52 18.40 -10.55
CA GLN A 48 14.83 17.17 -9.81
C GLN A 48 13.92 16.95 -8.61
N LYS A 49 13.32 17.99 -8.03
CA LYS A 49 12.34 17.87 -6.93
C LYS A 49 10.97 17.39 -7.41
N LYS A 50 10.66 17.56 -8.70
CA LYS A 50 9.35 17.24 -9.30
C LYS A 50 9.25 15.82 -9.86
N VAL A 51 10.33 15.04 -9.80
CA VAL A 51 10.38 13.68 -10.37
C VAL A 51 10.81 12.67 -9.33
N MET A 52 10.22 11.47 -9.41
CA MET A 52 10.66 10.34 -8.60
C MET A 52 12.06 9.89 -9.04
N ARG A 53 12.98 9.80 -8.09
CA ARG A 53 14.36 9.36 -8.29
C ARG A 53 14.60 8.12 -7.44
N VAL A 54 15.08 7.04 -8.06
CA VAL A 54 15.31 5.76 -7.39
C VAL A 54 16.74 5.30 -7.59
N SER A 55 17.21 4.44 -6.68
CA SER A 55 18.47 3.72 -6.87
C SER A 55 18.38 2.91 -8.15
N ASP A 56 19.47 2.86 -8.94
CA ASP A 56 19.50 2.12 -10.21
C ASP A 56 19.80 0.63 -10.05
N LYS A 57 20.32 0.22 -8.88
CA LYS A 57 20.86 -1.11 -8.67
C LYS A 57 20.87 -1.53 -7.22
N LEU A 58 20.48 -2.77 -6.97
CA LEU A 58 20.72 -3.52 -5.73
C LEU A 58 21.85 -4.52 -5.97
N THR A 59 22.90 -4.45 -5.17
CA THR A 59 23.95 -5.47 -5.10
C THR A 59 23.73 -6.33 -3.85
N VAL A 60 23.55 -7.63 -4.06
CA VAL A 60 23.49 -8.66 -3.02
C VAL A 60 24.87 -9.29 -2.90
N THR A 61 25.45 -9.28 -1.72
CA THR A 61 26.69 -9.98 -1.39
C THR A 61 26.37 -11.18 -0.52
N TYR A 62 26.89 -12.33 -0.89
CA TYR A 62 26.69 -13.58 -0.17
C TYR A 62 27.84 -13.87 0.81
N ASP A 63 27.66 -14.84 1.69
CA ASP A 63 28.65 -15.27 2.69
C ASP A 63 29.91 -15.91 2.08
N ASP A 64 29.82 -16.44 0.86
CA ASP A 64 30.95 -16.91 0.06
C ASP A 64 31.70 -15.78 -0.69
N ASN A 65 31.32 -14.53 -0.47
CA ASN A 65 31.79 -13.31 -1.15
C ASN A 65 31.41 -13.18 -2.63
N SER A 66 30.60 -14.09 -3.18
CA SER A 66 29.99 -13.87 -4.49
C SER A 66 29.00 -12.69 -4.42
N THR A 67 28.76 -12.07 -5.58
CA THR A 67 27.81 -10.96 -5.69
C THR A 67 26.83 -11.19 -6.83
N LYS A 68 25.62 -10.66 -6.65
CA LYS A 68 24.61 -10.58 -7.71
C LYS A 68 23.99 -9.21 -7.74
N GLU A 69 23.89 -8.65 -8.95
CA GLU A 69 23.33 -7.33 -9.19
C GLU A 69 21.92 -7.43 -9.78
N TYR A 70 21.05 -6.55 -9.31
CA TYR A 70 19.67 -6.43 -9.77
C TYR A 70 19.42 -4.98 -10.20
N PRO A 71 19.13 -4.72 -11.48
CA PRO A 71 18.72 -3.39 -11.91
C PRO A 71 17.39 -3.03 -11.25
N LEU A 72 17.29 -1.79 -10.79
CA LEU A 72 16.10 -1.25 -10.14
C LEU A 72 15.47 -0.17 -11.01
N SER A 73 14.14 -0.15 -11.00
CA SER A 73 13.33 0.89 -11.60
C SER A 73 12.02 0.99 -10.82
N TYR A 74 11.34 2.12 -10.91
CA TYR A 74 9.98 2.24 -10.40
C TYR A 74 8.97 2.11 -11.53
N LYS A 75 7.76 1.70 -11.17
CA LYS A 75 6.58 1.72 -12.03
C LYS A 75 5.53 2.57 -11.36
N VAL A 76 4.94 3.48 -12.11
CA VAL A 76 3.79 4.26 -11.63
C VAL A 76 2.59 3.33 -11.64
N LEU A 77 2.00 3.10 -10.46
CA LEU A 77 0.73 2.37 -10.34
C LEU A 77 -0.45 3.25 -10.75
N ALA A 78 -0.48 4.47 -10.19
CA ALA A 78 -1.49 5.50 -10.42
C ALA A 78 -0.90 6.87 -10.02
N LYS A 79 -1.50 7.94 -10.53
CA LYS A 79 -1.34 9.31 -10.04
C LYS A 79 -2.72 9.83 -9.60
N MET A 80 -2.75 10.69 -8.58
CA MET A 80 -3.99 11.35 -8.19
C MET A 80 -4.61 12.09 -9.39
N GLY A 81 -5.91 11.93 -9.58
CA GLY A 81 -6.65 12.41 -10.75
C GLY A 81 -6.71 11.44 -11.93
N ASP A 82 -5.97 10.31 -11.91
CA ASP A 82 -6.12 9.27 -12.93
C ASP A 82 -7.51 8.63 -12.85
N LYS A 83 -8.13 8.43 -14.03
CA LYS A 83 -9.35 7.62 -14.16
C LYS A 83 -8.99 6.14 -14.19
N ILE A 84 -9.45 5.39 -13.19
CA ILE A 84 -9.17 3.97 -13.02
C ILE A 84 -10.49 3.23 -12.86
N GLY A 85 -10.84 2.44 -13.87
CA GLY A 85 -12.12 1.76 -13.92
C GLY A 85 -13.28 2.76 -13.89
N GLY A 86 -14.15 2.64 -12.89
CA GLY A 86 -15.32 3.49 -12.69
C GLY A 86 -15.07 4.79 -11.93
N GLY A 87 -13.88 5.01 -11.37
CA GLY A 87 -13.58 6.15 -10.49
C GLY A 87 -12.36 6.98 -10.89
N THR A 88 -12.18 8.10 -10.20
CA THR A 88 -11.00 8.97 -10.27
C THR A 88 -10.28 8.87 -8.93
N ILE A 89 -9.03 8.40 -8.91
CA ILE A 89 -8.30 8.24 -7.63
C ILE A 89 -7.98 9.61 -7.02
N GLY A 90 -8.26 9.77 -5.72
CA GLY A 90 -8.03 11.01 -4.99
C GLY A 90 -9.10 12.10 -5.21
N LEU A 91 -10.20 11.82 -5.91
CA LEU A 91 -11.33 12.75 -5.95
C LEU A 91 -11.98 12.83 -4.57
N MET A 92 -11.93 13.99 -3.92
CA MET A 92 -12.52 14.17 -2.61
C MET A 92 -14.04 14.18 -2.70
N THR A 93 -14.70 13.43 -1.81
CA THR A 93 -16.16 13.25 -1.81
C THR A 93 -16.77 13.58 -0.46
N ASP A 94 -18.02 14.06 -0.49
CA ASP A 94 -18.81 14.29 0.71
C ASP A 94 -19.38 12.97 1.26
N LYS A 95 -20.08 13.04 2.41
CA LYS A 95 -20.72 11.88 3.04
C LYS A 95 -21.80 11.18 2.18
N ASN A 96 -22.26 11.81 1.10
CA ASN A 96 -23.23 11.26 0.16
C ASN A 96 -22.54 10.68 -1.09
N GLY A 97 -21.20 10.78 -1.18
CA GLY A 97 -20.41 10.38 -2.33
C GLY A 97 -20.43 11.41 -3.47
N GLU A 98 -20.87 12.64 -3.21
CA GLU A 98 -20.84 13.73 -4.18
C GLU A 98 -19.45 14.38 -4.18
N ALA A 99 -18.96 14.77 -5.37
CA ALA A 99 -17.65 15.39 -5.51
C ALA A 99 -17.59 16.74 -4.77
N ILE A 100 -16.53 16.94 -3.98
CA ILE A 100 -16.20 18.23 -3.39
C ILE A 100 -15.54 19.08 -4.48
N THR A 101 -15.88 20.37 -4.50
CA THR A 101 -15.30 21.34 -5.45
C THR A 101 -14.49 22.40 -4.72
N LYS A 102 -13.37 22.81 -5.34
CA LYS A 102 -12.60 23.98 -4.92
C LYS A 102 -13.39 25.26 -5.16
N ALA A 103 -12.90 26.38 -4.61
CA ALA A 103 -13.56 27.69 -4.74
C ALA A 103 -13.71 28.18 -6.19
N ASP A 104 -12.87 27.69 -7.10
CA ASP A 104 -12.94 27.99 -8.54
C ASP A 104 -13.91 27.08 -9.31
N GLY A 105 -14.59 26.16 -8.61
CA GLY A 105 -15.54 25.19 -9.17
C GLY A 105 -14.90 23.94 -9.79
N SER A 106 -13.57 23.81 -9.75
CA SER A 106 -12.90 22.57 -10.15
C SER A 106 -13.11 21.46 -9.12
N GLU A 107 -13.06 20.20 -9.56
CA GLU A 107 -13.08 19.04 -8.67
C GLU A 107 -11.89 19.10 -7.71
N ASP A 108 -12.14 18.77 -6.44
CA ASP A 108 -11.09 18.65 -5.46
C ASP A 108 -10.40 17.29 -5.60
N ILE A 109 -9.23 17.30 -6.25
CA ILE A 109 -8.36 16.14 -6.35
C ILE A 109 -7.24 16.31 -5.34
N SER A 110 -7.17 15.37 -4.39
CA SER A 110 -6.15 15.32 -3.35
C SER A 110 -4.75 15.21 -3.97
N ASP A 111 -3.80 15.95 -3.42
CA ASP A 111 -2.38 15.84 -3.73
C ASP A 111 -1.54 15.19 -2.62
N GLY A 112 -2.19 14.82 -1.51
CA GLY A 112 -1.57 14.15 -0.35
C GLY A 112 -1.89 12.66 -0.19
N PRO A 113 -1.56 11.75 -1.13
CA PRO A 113 -1.66 10.32 -0.85
C PRO A 113 -0.58 9.90 0.14
N ASP A 114 -0.97 9.21 1.22
CA ASP A 114 -0.04 8.83 2.29
C ASP A 114 -0.01 7.30 2.53
N GLY A 115 -0.58 6.82 3.64
CA GLY A 115 -0.51 5.45 4.09
C GLY A 115 -1.11 4.48 3.07
N ASN A 116 -0.37 3.41 2.76
CA ASN A 116 -0.81 2.36 1.84
C ASN A 116 -0.77 0.97 2.47
N SER A 117 -1.82 0.16 2.23
CA SER A 117 -1.84 -1.26 2.60
C SER A 117 -2.46 -2.12 1.50
N LEU A 118 -1.71 -3.12 1.02
CA LEU A 118 -2.23 -4.13 0.12
C LEU A 118 -2.95 -5.23 0.92
N ILE A 119 -4.28 -5.29 0.81
CA ILE A 119 -5.15 -6.25 1.51
C ILE A 119 -5.76 -7.26 0.52
N HIS A 120 -5.98 -8.47 0.99
CA HIS A 120 -6.59 -9.55 0.20
C HIS A 120 -7.99 -9.85 0.74
N VAL A 121 -9.01 -9.78 -0.12
CA VAL A 121 -10.40 -9.98 0.25
C VAL A 121 -11.05 -10.92 -0.76
N GLY A 122 -11.36 -12.15 -0.32
CA GLY A 122 -11.96 -13.17 -1.18
C GLY A 122 -10.99 -13.61 -2.27
N ASN A 123 -11.25 -13.25 -3.53
CA ASN A 123 -10.39 -13.54 -4.68
C ASN A 123 -9.78 -12.27 -5.31
N LYS A 124 -9.79 -11.15 -4.56
CA LYS A 124 -9.34 -9.85 -5.04
C LYS A 124 -8.30 -9.26 -4.10
N ASP A 125 -7.42 -8.46 -4.68
CA ASP A 125 -6.44 -7.65 -3.96
C ASP A 125 -6.82 -6.18 -4.08
N TYR A 126 -6.74 -5.47 -2.96
CA TYR A 126 -7.05 -4.04 -2.87
C TYR A 126 -5.88 -3.30 -2.25
N LEU A 127 -5.44 -2.22 -2.89
CA LEU A 127 -4.59 -1.23 -2.26
C LEU A 127 -5.49 -0.20 -1.57
N ILE A 128 -5.43 -0.17 -0.24
CA ILE A 128 -6.03 0.92 0.54
C ILE A 128 -5.02 2.05 0.61
N THR A 129 -5.43 3.25 0.21
CA THR A 129 -4.59 4.46 0.15
C THR A 129 -5.29 5.57 0.92
N HIS A 130 -4.59 6.18 1.87
CA HIS A 130 -5.08 7.36 2.57
C HIS A 130 -4.92 8.63 1.73
N MET A 131 -5.81 9.59 1.96
CA MET A 131 -5.65 11.00 1.61
C MET A 131 -5.42 11.80 2.90
N GLU A 132 -4.25 12.42 3.02
CA GLU A 132 -3.81 13.21 4.16
C GLU A 132 -4.39 14.65 4.09
N GLU A 133 -5.71 14.75 4.00
CA GLU A 133 -6.41 16.02 3.75
C GLU A 133 -7.59 16.27 4.71
N ARG A 134 -8.28 17.40 4.53
CA ARG A 134 -9.46 17.80 5.31
C ARG A 134 -10.62 18.11 4.35
N PRO A 135 -11.70 17.31 4.30
CA PRO A 135 -11.94 16.09 5.07
C PRO A 135 -10.91 14.98 4.73
N GLY A 136 -10.72 14.05 5.65
CA GLY A 136 -9.92 12.85 5.39
C GLY A 136 -10.71 11.88 4.52
N GLU A 137 -10.00 11.12 3.69
CA GLU A 137 -10.60 10.13 2.80
C GLU A 137 -9.66 8.93 2.62
N LEU A 138 -10.24 7.76 2.38
CA LEU A 138 -9.49 6.57 1.99
C LEU A 138 -10.02 6.09 0.64
N TYR A 139 -9.11 5.68 -0.23
CA TYR A 139 -9.43 4.98 -1.46
C TYR A 139 -9.15 3.49 -1.31
N HIS A 140 -9.99 2.66 -1.90
CA HIS A 140 -9.63 1.26 -2.16
C HIS A 140 -9.59 1.00 -3.65
N THR A 141 -8.41 0.64 -4.13
CA THR A 141 -8.13 0.38 -5.53
C THR A 141 -7.96 -1.11 -5.74
N GLU A 142 -8.82 -1.75 -6.53
CA GLU A 142 -8.61 -3.13 -6.98
C GLU A 142 -7.32 -3.18 -7.81
N VAL A 143 -6.42 -4.08 -7.47
CA VAL A 143 -5.18 -4.30 -8.20
C VAL A 143 -5.07 -5.74 -8.68
N LYS A 144 -4.39 -5.93 -9.82
CA LYS A 144 -4.04 -7.25 -10.37
C LYS A 144 -2.58 -7.29 -10.76
N VAL A 145 -2.00 -8.47 -10.73
CA VAL A 145 -0.69 -8.72 -11.33
C VAL A 145 -0.89 -9.06 -12.80
N GLU A 146 -0.32 -8.25 -13.69
CA GLU A 146 -0.28 -8.49 -15.13
C GLU A 146 1.16 -8.30 -15.61
N ASN A 147 1.70 -9.29 -16.34
CA ASN A 147 3.09 -9.27 -16.82
C ASN A 147 4.08 -8.88 -15.70
N ASP A 148 3.97 -9.57 -14.56
CA ASP A 148 4.80 -9.37 -13.35
C ASP A 148 4.74 -7.96 -12.75
N THR A 149 3.72 -7.17 -13.08
CA THR A 149 3.53 -5.79 -12.57
C THR A 149 2.15 -5.61 -11.96
N LEU A 150 2.06 -4.88 -10.85
CA LEU A 150 0.76 -4.47 -10.30
C LEU A 150 0.10 -3.42 -11.20
N LYS A 151 -1.18 -3.63 -11.49
CA LYS A 151 -2.03 -2.73 -12.26
C LYS A 151 -3.28 -2.40 -11.47
N ALA A 152 -3.61 -1.12 -11.43
CA ALA A 152 -4.89 -0.65 -10.90
C ALA A 152 -6.00 -0.93 -11.92
N VAL A 153 -7.13 -1.48 -11.44
CA VAL A 153 -8.24 -1.95 -12.28
C VAL A 153 -9.48 -1.09 -12.09
N ASP A 154 -9.82 -0.80 -10.84
CA ASP A 154 -10.97 0.00 -10.43
C ASP A 154 -10.64 0.69 -9.12
N THR A 155 -11.10 1.92 -8.94
CA THR A 155 -10.85 2.70 -7.72
C THR A 155 -12.12 3.39 -7.27
N LYS A 156 -12.31 3.48 -5.95
CA LYS A 156 -13.42 4.22 -5.35
C LYS A 156 -13.10 4.65 -3.92
N PRO A 157 -13.79 5.67 -3.39
CA PRO A 157 -13.72 6.02 -1.99
C PRO A 157 -14.25 4.90 -1.09
N VAL A 158 -13.68 4.79 0.10
CA VAL A 158 -14.22 3.99 1.19
C VAL A 158 -15.33 4.78 1.87
N ASP A 159 -16.51 4.18 2.02
CA ASP A 159 -17.63 4.79 2.73
C ASP A 159 -17.38 4.81 4.25
N LEU A 160 -17.13 6.01 4.78
CA LEU A 160 -16.92 6.27 6.21
C LEU A 160 -18.12 7.02 6.83
N SER A 161 -19.25 7.13 6.12
CA SER A 161 -20.42 7.88 6.56
C SER A 161 -20.97 7.38 7.90
N ALA A 162 -20.86 6.08 8.18
CA ALA A 162 -21.31 5.46 9.42
C ALA A 162 -20.57 5.97 10.68
N MET A 163 -19.36 6.53 10.52
CA MET A 163 -18.58 7.14 11.61
C MET A 163 -18.47 8.67 11.51
N GLY A 164 -19.12 9.28 10.51
CA GLY A 164 -19.10 10.72 10.31
C GLY A 164 -17.93 11.25 9.49
N GLY A 165 -17.16 10.36 8.83
CA GLY A 165 -15.94 10.71 8.10
C GLY A 165 -14.68 10.64 8.98
N THR A 166 -13.55 11.02 8.38
CA THR A 166 -12.24 11.06 9.03
C THR A 166 -11.55 12.40 8.77
N ILE A 167 -10.39 12.61 9.39
CA ILE A 167 -9.54 13.78 9.17
C ILE A 167 -8.08 13.37 8.97
N ILE A 168 -7.40 13.94 7.97
CA ILE A 168 -5.94 13.86 7.73
C ILE A 168 -5.43 12.42 7.96
N ASN A 169 -5.85 11.52 7.09
CA ASN A 169 -5.47 10.13 7.24
C ASN A 169 -3.97 9.98 6.90
N CYS A 170 -3.16 9.70 7.91
CA CYS A 170 -1.71 9.60 7.81
C CYS A 170 -1.24 8.23 8.30
N ALA A 171 -0.17 7.74 7.69
CA ALA A 171 0.47 6.45 7.91
C ALA A 171 -0.47 5.26 7.84
N SER A 172 0.05 4.08 7.54
CA SER A 172 -0.76 2.89 7.72
C SER A 172 0.09 1.66 7.97
N THR A 173 -0.58 0.63 8.49
CA THR A 173 -0.01 -0.70 8.58
C THR A 173 -1.09 -1.75 8.32
N LYS A 174 -0.64 -2.95 7.96
CA LYS A 174 -1.50 -4.12 7.80
C LYS A 174 -1.28 -5.06 8.98
N THR A 175 -2.35 -5.46 9.64
CA THR A 175 -2.28 -6.44 10.73
C THR A 175 -1.96 -7.83 10.19
N ALA A 176 -1.46 -8.71 11.06
CA ALA A 176 -1.22 -10.12 10.74
C ALA A 176 -2.49 -10.87 10.28
N TYR A 177 -3.68 -10.35 10.63
CA TYR A 177 -4.97 -10.93 10.26
C TYR A 177 -5.60 -10.28 9.03
N GLY A 178 -4.86 -9.43 8.31
CA GLY A 178 -5.27 -8.86 7.03
C GLY A 178 -6.11 -7.59 7.12
N SER A 179 -6.29 -7.01 8.31
CA SER A 179 -6.97 -5.72 8.47
C SER A 179 -6.01 -4.56 8.20
N HIS A 180 -6.56 -3.45 7.71
CA HIS A 180 -5.85 -2.19 7.57
C HIS A 180 -5.99 -1.36 8.86
N LEU A 181 -4.89 -0.76 9.31
CA LEU A 181 -4.87 0.22 10.40
C LEU A 181 -4.30 1.53 9.87
N GLY A 182 -5.03 2.61 10.09
CA GLY A 182 -4.64 3.97 9.75
C GLY A 182 -4.62 4.87 10.99
N GLY A 183 -3.91 5.99 10.89
CA GLY A 183 -3.97 7.07 11.87
C GLY A 183 -4.70 8.29 11.31
N GLU A 184 -5.47 8.97 12.14
CA GLU A 184 -5.78 10.38 11.92
C GLU A 184 -4.67 11.18 12.56
N GLU A 185 -3.94 11.95 11.76
CA GLU A 185 -2.94 12.86 12.29
C GLU A 185 -3.56 14.24 12.45
N ASP A 186 -3.20 14.96 13.50
CA ASP A 186 -3.62 16.34 13.61
C ASP A 186 -2.50 17.24 14.12
N TYR A 187 -2.19 18.23 13.29
CA TYR A 187 -1.20 19.26 13.55
C TYR A 187 -1.79 20.53 14.19
N SER A 188 -3.11 20.57 14.39
CA SER A 188 -3.95 21.76 14.59
C SER A 188 -5.11 21.63 15.60
N LEU A 189 -5.66 20.43 15.86
CA LEU A 189 -6.68 20.20 16.90
C LEU A 189 -6.06 20.42 18.27
N ASN A 190 -6.22 21.64 18.77
CA ASN A 190 -6.01 21.93 20.16
C ASN A 190 -7.37 21.83 20.86
N THR A 191 -7.54 20.83 21.71
CA THR A 191 -8.78 20.56 22.47
C THR A 191 -9.23 21.78 23.29
N ARG A 192 -8.31 22.69 23.61
CA ARG A 192 -8.61 24.01 24.19
C ARG A 192 -9.55 24.86 23.33
N TYR A 193 -9.58 24.69 22.01
CA TYR A 193 -10.50 25.42 21.13
C TYR A 193 -11.79 24.65 20.84
N ALA A 194 -11.86 23.36 21.19
CA ALA A 194 -13.02 22.49 20.91
C ALA A 194 -13.91 22.23 22.13
N ASP A 195 -13.38 22.33 23.36
CA ASP A 195 -14.19 22.23 24.58
C ASP A 195 -15.00 23.51 24.78
N LYS A 196 -16.33 23.42 24.76
CA LYS A 196 -17.25 24.55 24.97
C LYS A 196 -17.05 25.26 26.32
N ASN A 197 -16.43 24.59 27.30
CA ASN A 197 -16.11 25.19 28.61
C ASN A 197 -14.74 25.85 28.65
N SER A 198 -13.93 25.68 27.60
CA SER A 198 -12.64 26.34 27.51
C SER A 198 -12.83 27.83 27.24
N PRO A 199 -12.09 28.73 27.93
CA PRO A 199 -12.17 30.17 27.69
C PRO A 199 -11.57 30.59 26.33
N PHE A 200 -11.15 29.64 25.50
CA PHE A 200 -10.63 29.86 24.15
C PHE A 200 -11.54 29.28 23.08
N TYR A 201 -12.63 28.59 23.45
CA TYR A 201 -13.61 28.10 22.48
C TYR A 201 -14.18 29.26 21.67
N LYS A 202 -14.14 29.13 20.34
CA LYS A 202 -14.84 30.02 19.41
C LYS A 202 -15.89 29.18 18.69
N ASP A 203 -17.14 29.61 18.76
CA ASP A 203 -18.22 28.98 18.01
C ASP A 203 -18.11 29.39 16.53
N CYS A 204 -17.60 28.48 15.69
CA CYS A 204 -17.34 28.75 14.30
C CYS A 204 -18.62 28.80 13.44
N ASP A 205 -19.76 28.31 13.94
CA ASP A 205 -21.04 28.33 13.22
C ASP A 205 -21.61 29.75 13.08
N ASN A 206 -21.06 30.72 13.82
CA ASN A 206 -21.50 32.12 13.86
C ASN A 206 -20.43 33.13 13.39
N LEU A 207 -19.39 32.68 12.69
CA LEU A 207 -18.38 33.59 12.16
C LEU A 207 -18.93 34.32 10.92
N SER A 208 -19.01 35.65 11.00
CA SER A 208 -19.18 36.49 9.81
C SER A 208 -17.96 36.33 8.89
N ALA A 209 -18.15 36.49 7.59
CA ALA A 209 -17.10 36.30 6.57
C ALA A 209 -15.83 37.19 6.72
N ASP A 210 -15.78 38.08 7.72
CA ASP A 210 -14.68 39.01 7.99
C ASP A 210 -13.85 38.65 9.25
N ASP A 211 -14.14 37.50 9.88
CA ASP A 211 -13.53 37.04 11.16
C ASP A 211 -12.57 35.84 10.96
#